data_AF-A0A7S3XRH6-F1
#
_entry.id   AF-A0A7S3XRH6-F1
#
_cell.length_a   1.000
_cell.length_b   1.000
_cell.length_c   1.000
_cell.angle_alpha   90.00
_cell.angle_beta   90.00
_cell.angle_gamma   90.00
#
_symmetry.space_group_name_H-M   'P 1'
#
loop_
_entity.id
_entity.type
_entity.pdbx_description
1 polymer ?
#
loop_
_entity_poly.entity_id
_entity_poly.type
_entity_poly.pdbx_seq_one_letter_code
_entity_poly.pdbx_strand_id
1 'polypeptide(L)'
;GEGAGGAEELGRLVDRVNAQIEAEGGPYGCWHPKEHAKFLRLWTEVNGTADADTAAPEPRAKVGRLTAKAAVALPGRDAGEVAEHLEWYRGYLANVARKKRLVGEWKRARSKVEYDKAISEVEALALQDETENEEKKQMLKQKMEEEQEQKRLAVKAWKEEKQRKLDLQKEKKAQLDYAQKEKEIQERAAARRQREQVAAFRLEKERERERAAAARQLLDRARAAADRPAEGAAAAAARPPP
;
A
#
# COMPACT_ATOMS: atom_id res chain seq x y z
N GLY A 1 7.01 -41.62 27.06
CA GLY A 1 7.69 -40.45 27.66
C GLY A 1 8.32 -39.51 26.65
N GLU A 2 8.71 -39.97 25.46
CA GLU A 2 9.54 -39.17 24.53
C GLU A 2 8.79 -38.03 23.80
N GLY A 3 7.46 -38.09 23.66
CA GLY A 3 6.69 -37.10 22.90
C GLY A 3 6.55 -35.72 23.57
N ALA A 4 6.36 -35.69 24.91
CA ALA A 4 6.20 -34.43 25.65
C ALA A 4 7.53 -33.65 25.74
N GLY A 5 8.65 -34.34 25.92
CA GLY A 5 9.98 -33.73 25.98
C GLY A 5 10.37 -33.02 24.67
N GLY A 6 10.03 -33.61 23.52
CA GLY A 6 10.32 -33.00 22.22
C GLY A 6 9.53 -31.70 21.95
N ALA A 7 8.27 -31.62 22.39
CA ALA A 7 7.48 -30.40 22.25
C ALA A 7 8.02 -29.27 23.17
N GLU A 8 8.43 -29.58 24.39
CA GLU A 8 9.03 -28.59 25.29
C GLU A 8 10.39 -28.09 24.78
N GLU A 9 11.22 -28.99 24.25
CA GLU A 9 12.51 -28.62 23.65
C GLU A 9 12.34 -27.69 22.44
N LEU A 10 11.40 -28.00 21.54
CA LEU A 10 11.06 -27.11 20.41
C LEU A 10 10.57 -25.74 20.88
N GLY A 11 9.78 -25.67 21.96
CA GLY A 11 9.38 -24.42 22.59
C GLY A 11 10.59 -23.59 23.05
N ARG A 12 11.52 -24.20 23.78
CA ARG A 12 12.77 -23.53 24.21
C ARG A 12 13.63 -23.05 23.04
N LEU A 13 13.65 -23.79 21.93
CA LEU A 13 14.35 -23.37 20.72
C LEU A 13 13.69 -22.15 20.05
N VAL A 14 12.35 -22.07 20.05
CA VAL A 14 11.62 -20.88 19.58
C VAL A 14 11.97 -19.67 20.45
N ASP A 15 11.99 -19.84 21.77
CA ASP A 15 12.34 -18.76 22.70
C ASP A 15 13.79 -18.29 22.53
N ARG A 16 14.73 -19.22 22.28
CA ARG A 16 16.12 -18.89 21.97
C ARG A 16 16.25 -18.05 20.70
N VAL A 17 15.52 -18.40 19.64
CA VAL A 17 15.52 -17.62 18.39
C VAL A 17 14.88 -16.24 18.61
N ASN A 18 13.83 -16.13 19.43
CA ASN A 18 13.27 -14.83 19.80
C ASN A 18 14.28 -13.97 20.56
N ALA A 19 14.96 -14.55 21.56
CA ALA A 19 15.98 -13.83 22.32
C ALA A 19 17.13 -13.36 21.42
N GLN A 20 17.52 -14.18 20.43
CA GLN A 20 18.53 -13.77 19.44
C GLN A 20 18.05 -12.60 18.57
N ILE A 21 16.81 -12.63 18.06
CA ILE A 21 16.24 -11.52 17.28
C ILE A 21 16.20 -10.23 18.11
N GLU A 22 15.77 -10.30 19.37
CA GLU A 22 15.75 -9.15 20.27
C GLU A 22 17.16 -8.61 20.55
N ALA A 23 18.13 -9.49 20.81
CA ALA A 23 19.52 -9.11 21.05
C ALA A 23 20.19 -8.46 19.82
N GLU A 24 19.81 -8.88 18.61
CA GLU A 24 20.29 -8.31 17.34
C GLU A 24 19.55 -7.01 16.94
N GLY A 25 18.77 -6.40 17.83
CA GLY A 25 18.09 -5.12 17.58
C GLY A 25 16.61 -5.25 17.20
N GLY A 26 16.00 -6.40 17.47
CA GLY A 26 14.56 -6.64 17.36
C GLY A 26 14.07 -6.64 15.91
N PRO A 27 12.82 -6.23 15.65
CA PRO A 27 12.25 -6.23 14.29
C PRO A 27 12.84 -5.16 13.36
N TYR A 28 13.63 -4.23 13.88
CA TYR A 28 14.11 -3.06 13.12
C TYR A 28 15.62 -2.88 13.08
N GLY A 29 16.42 -3.74 13.73
CA GLY A 29 17.89 -3.70 13.63
C GLY A 29 18.49 -2.39 14.15
N CYS A 30 17.98 -1.89 15.28
CA CYS A 30 18.34 -0.59 15.87
C CYS A 30 17.96 0.64 15.02
N TRP A 31 17.35 0.49 13.85
CA TRP A 31 16.84 1.61 13.06
C TRP A 31 15.50 2.09 13.58
N HIS A 32 15.22 3.38 13.37
CA HIS A 32 13.90 3.92 13.68
C HIS A 32 12.84 3.27 12.77
N PRO A 33 11.64 2.91 13.28
CA PRO A 33 10.64 2.17 12.50
C PRO A 33 10.26 2.82 11.16
N LYS A 34 10.24 4.16 11.10
CA LYS A 34 9.98 4.91 9.84
C LYS A 34 11.10 4.75 8.80
N GLU A 35 12.35 4.66 9.24
CA GLU A 35 13.51 4.47 8.35
C GLU A 35 13.54 3.04 7.84
N HIS A 36 13.34 2.07 8.74
CA HIS A 36 13.23 0.67 8.39
C HIS A 36 12.09 0.44 7.37
N ALA A 37 10.91 1.05 7.57
CA ALA A 37 9.81 0.95 6.62
C ALA A 37 10.14 1.51 5.22
N LYS A 38 10.94 2.58 5.13
CA LYS A 38 11.44 3.10 3.85
C LYS A 38 12.44 2.14 3.21
N PHE A 39 13.39 1.61 3.99
CA PHE A 39 14.33 0.59 3.55
C PHE A 39 13.60 -0.62 2.96
N LEU A 40 12.56 -1.14 3.63
CA LEU A 40 11.75 -2.26 3.13
C LEU A 40 11.10 -1.97 1.77
N ARG A 41 10.60 -0.75 1.55
CA ARG A 41 10.02 -0.37 0.25
C ARG A 41 11.06 -0.42 -0.85
N LEU A 42 12.26 0.11 -0.59
CA LEU A 42 13.37 0.10 -1.55
C LEU A 42 13.86 -1.33 -1.81
N TRP A 43 13.96 -2.14 -0.76
CA TRP A 43 14.31 -3.56 -0.85
C TRP A 43 13.36 -4.31 -1.77
N THR A 44 12.05 -4.17 -1.56
CA THR A 44 11.02 -4.79 -2.40
C THR A 44 11.03 -4.24 -3.83
N GLU A 45 11.32 -2.95 -4.03
CA GLU A 45 11.43 -2.37 -5.37
C GLU A 45 12.64 -2.93 -6.14
N VAL A 46 13.76 -3.18 -5.46
CA VAL A 46 15.01 -3.67 -6.08
C VAL A 46 14.99 -5.18 -6.31
N ASN A 47 14.44 -5.96 -5.36
CA ASN A 47 14.44 -7.42 -5.43
C ASN A 47 13.12 -8.01 -5.96
N GLY A 48 12.09 -7.18 -6.12
CA GLY A 48 10.75 -7.61 -6.50
C GLY A 48 9.99 -8.26 -5.34
N THR A 49 8.83 -8.82 -5.64
CA THR A 49 8.04 -9.62 -4.71
C THR A 49 8.44 -11.10 -4.68
N ALA A 50 9.46 -11.48 -5.46
CA ALA A 50 9.90 -12.87 -5.59
C ALA A 50 10.65 -13.28 -4.31
N ASP A 51 10.01 -14.19 -3.57
CA ASP A 51 10.52 -14.95 -2.42
C ASP A 51 11.47 -14.20 -1.47
N ALA A 52 10.85 -13.40 -0.58
CA ALA A 52 11.50 -12.90 0.64
C ALA A 52 11.99 -14.02 1.58
N ASP A 53 11.69 -15.29 1.27
CA ASP A 53 12.09 -16.48 2.02
C ASP A 53 13.43 -17.08 1.55
N THR A 54 14.01 -16.63 0.42
CA THR A 54 15.33 -17.12 -0.04
C THR A 54 16.48 -16.31 0.56
N ALA A 55 17.19 -16.92 1.51
CA ALA A 55 18.44 -16.41 2.10
C ALA A 55 19.65 -16.39 1.13
N ALA A 56 19.42 -16.43 -0.18
CA ALA A 56 20.49 -16.43 -1.16
C ALA A 56 21.18 -15.04 -1.20
N PRO A 57 22.52 -14.98 -1.32
CA PRO A 57 23.22 -13.71 -1.45
C PRO A 57 22.79 -13.01 -2.74
N GLU A 58 22.24 -11.80 -2.62
CA GLU A 58 21.85 -10.99 -3.78
C GLU A 58 23.08 -10.65 -4.64
N PRO A 59 22.93 -10.59 -5.98
CA PRO A 59 24.00 -10.13 -6.85
C PRO A 59 24.52 -8.75 -6.42
N ARG A 60 25.85 -8.55 -6.43
CA ARG A 60 26.50 -7.27 -6.04
C ARG A 60 25.86 -6.04 -6.70
N ALA A 61 25.37 -6.19 -7.93
CA ALA A 61 24.66 -5.14 -8.67
C ALA A 61 23.36 -4.67 -7.99
N LYS A 62 22.61 -5.56 -7.34
CA LYS A 62 21.38 -5.19 -6.61
C LYS A 62 21.68 -4.46 -5.31
N VAL A 63 22.75 -4.85 -4.62
CA VAL A 63 23.23 -4.13 -3.41
C VAL A 63 23.60 -2.69 -3.77
N GLY A 64 24.41 -2.48 -4.81
CA GLY A 64 24.79 -1.13 -5.24
C GLY A 64 23.58 -0.27 -5.64
N ARG A 65 22.58 -0.85 -6.33
CA ARG A 65 21.34 -0.15 -6.67
C ARG A 65 20.52 0.22 -5.43
N LEU A 66 20.43 -0.68 -4.45
CA LEU A 66 19.74 -0.41 -3.19
C LEU A 66 20.39 0.74 -2.42
N THR A 67 21.72 0.71 -2.27
CA THR A 67 22.48 1.74 -1.56
C THR A 67 22.35 3.10 -2.23
N ALA A 68 22.41 3.16 -3.57
CA ALA A 68 22.21 4.40 -4.32
C ALA A 68 20.81 5.00 -4.11
N LYS A 69 19.77 4.17 -4.08
CA LYS A 69 18.40 4.62 -3.79
C LYS A 69 18.21 5.02 -2.33
N ALA A 70 18.83 4.29 -1.40
CA ALA A 70 18.77 4.58 0.02
C ALA A 70 19.40 5.93 0.35
N ALA A 71 20.53 6.29 -0.28
CA ALA A 71 21.17 7.59 -0.09
C ALA A 71 20.24 8.79 -0.37
N VAL A 72 19.29 8.65 -1.31
CA VAL A 72 18.30 9.69 -1.61
C VAL A 72 17.12 9.67 -0.62
N ALA A 73 16.64 8.48 -0.24
CA ALA A 73 15.43 8.31 0.56
C ALA A 73 15.65 8.38 2.09
N LEU A 74 16.88 8.15 2.53
CA LEU A 74 17.35 8.09 3.92
C LEU A 74 18.52 9.07 4.10
N PRO A 75 18.27 10.39 4.08
CA PRO A 75 19.34 11.40 4.09
C PRO A 75 20.18 11.45 5.38
N GLY A 76 19.75 10.75 6.43
CA GLY A 76 20.50 10.61 7.68
C GLY A 76 21.29 9.31 7.79
N ARG A 77 21.33 8.49 6.73
CA ARG A 77 22.07 7.21 6.70
C ARG A 77 23.09 7.21 5.59
N ASP A 78 24.31 6.79 5.91
CA ASP A 78 25.35 6.62 4.91
C ASP A 78 25.27 5.27 4.20
N ALA A 79 26.09 5.11 3.16
CA ALA A 79 26.13 3.89 2.35
C ALA A 79 26.59 2.66 3.13
N GLY A 80 27.46 2.85 4.13
CA GLY A 80 27.98 1.80 5.01
C GLY A 80 26.89 1.32 5.97
N GLU A 81 26.19 2.24 6.63
CA GLU A 81 25.06 1.92 7.52
C GLU A 81 23.95 1.16 6.78
N VAL A 82 23.66 1.54 5.53
CA VAL A 82 22.68 0.81 4.71
C VAL A 82 23.17 -0.60 4.37
N ALA A 83 24.47 -0.79 4.14
CA ALA A 83 25.05 -2.09 3.86
C ALA A 83 25.06 -2.99 5.11
N GLU A 84 25.44 -2.45 6.27
CA GLU A 84 25.36 -3.14 7.56
C GLU A 84 23.92 -3.54 7.90
N HIS A 85 22.97 -2.60 7.72
CA HIS A 85 21.56 -2.88 7.94
C HIS A 85 21.01 -3.93 6.99
N LEU A 86 21.52 -3.98 5.75
CA LEU A 86 21.19 -5.02 4.80
C LEU A 86 21.71 -6.40 5.24
N GLU A 87 22.94 -6.49 5.74
CA GLU A 87 23.50 -7.73 6.28
C GLU A 87 22.70 -8.23 7.49
N TRP A 88 22.41 -7.32 8.42
CA TRP A 88 21.51 -7.59 9.54
C TRP A 88 20.15 -8.10 9.06
N TYR A 89 19.52 -7.42 8.09
CA TYR A 89 18.19 -7.78 7.62
C TYR A 89 18.14 -9.19 7.00
N ARG A 90 19.23 -9.61 6.33
CA ARG A 90 19.37 -10.99 5.83
C ARG A 90 19.43 -12.00 6.98
N GLY A 91 20.22 -11.72 8.01
CA GLY A 91 20.28 -12.54 9.23
C GLY A 91 18.92 -12.63 9.92
N TYR A 92 18.23 -11.49 10.05
CA TYR A 92 16.88 -11.41 10.60
C TYR A 92 15.89 -12.28 9.81
N LEU A 93 15.88 -12.21 8.48
CA LEU A 93 15.00 -13.04 7.65
C LEU A 93 15.27 -14.54 7.85
N ALA A 94 16.54 -14.95 7.93
CA ALA A 94 16.91 -16.34 8.21
C ALA A 94 16.42 -16.80 9.60
N ASN A 95 16.56 -15.94 10.62
CA ASN A 95 16.06 -16.19 11.97
C ASN A 95 14.53 -16.27 12.02
N VAL A 96 13.81 -15.40 11.31
CA VAL A 96 12.35 -15.44 11.17
C VAL A 96 11.89 -16.73 10.47
N ALA A 97 12.54 -17.12 9.38
CA ALA A 97 12.24 -18.37 8.68
C ALA A 97 12.47 -19.59 9.58
N ARG A 98 13.59 -19.62 10.30
CA ARG A 98 13.91 -20.66 11.29
C ARG A 98 12.87 -20.72 12.40
N LYS A 99 12.47 -19.57 12.97
CA LYS A 99 11.41 -19.47 13.98
C LYS A 99 10.09 -20.04 13.44
N LYS A 100 9.68 -19.63 12.23
CA LYS A 100 8.45 -20.11 11.59
C LYS A 100 8.45 -21.63 11.42
N ARG A 101 9.58 -22.21 11.01
CA ARG A 101 9.76 -23.67 10.92
C ARG A 101 9.61 -24.35 12.29
N LEU A 102 10.34 -23.87 13.30
CA LEU A 102 10.31 -24.42 14.66
C LEU A 102 8.91 -24.32 15.28
N VAL A 103 8.20 -23.21 15.10
CA VAL A 103 6.81 -23.05 15.56
C VAL A 103 5.89 -24.06 14.85
N GLY A 104 6.10 -24.30 13.55
CA GLY A 104 5.36 -25.33 12.81
C GLY A 104 5.60 -26.74 13.33
N GLU A 105 6.86 -27.09 13.60
CA GLU A 105 7.25 -28.37 14.21
C GLU A 105 6.67 -28.51 15.61
N TRP A 106 6.77 -27.47 16.44
CA TRP A 106 6.23 -27.44 17.79
C TRP A 106 4.72 -27.68 17.82
N LYS A 107 3.97 -26.99 16.95
CA LYS A 107 2.51 -27.20 16.83
C LYS A 107 2.18 -28.62 16.42
N ARG A 108 2.89 -29.19 15.45
CA ARG A 108 2.69 -30.59 15.03
C ARG A 108 3.00 -31.57 16.15
N ALA A 109 4.11 -31.38 16.86
CA ALA A 109 4.49 -32.22 17.99
C ALA A 109 3.45 -32.18 19.11
N ARG A 110 2.94 -30.98 19.43
CA ARG A 110 1.89 -30.81 20.45
C ARG A 110 0.58 -31.47 20.05
N SER A 111 0.12 -31.26 18.82
CA SER A 111 -1.10 -31.90 18.32
C SER A 111 -0.99 -33.42 18.29
N LYS A 112 0.21 -33.97 18.01
CA LYS A 112 0.45 -35.41 18.09
C LYS A 112 0.28 -35.94 19.52
N VAL A 113 0.87 -35.26 20.51
CA VAL A 113 0.73 -35.65 21.94
C VAL A 113 -0.74 -35.58 22.39
N GLU A 114 -1.47 -34.54 22.00
CA GLU A 114 -2.90 -34.41 22.31
C GLU A 114 -3.72 -35.52 21.65
N TYR A 115 -3.42 -35.87 20.40
CA TYR A 115 -4.07 -36.96 19.68
C TYR A 115 -3.78 -38.34 20.30
N ASP A 116 -2.51 -38.62 20.61
CA ASP A 116 -2.09 -39.88 21.23
C ASP A 116 -2.72 -40.05 22.63
N LYS A 117 -2.84 -38.94 23.38
CA LYS A 117 -3.53 -38.93 24.67
C LYS A 117 -5.03 -39.23 24.53
N ALA A 118 -5.69 -38.61 23.55
CA ALA A 118 -7.11 -38.85 23.30
C ALA A 118 -7.40 -40.30 22.88
N ILE A 119 -6.53 -40.91 22.07
CA ILE A 119 -6.64 -42.34 21.73
C ILE A 119 -6.47 -43.20 22.98
N SER A 120 -5.44 -42.94 23.79
CA SER A 120 -5.19 -43.73 25.00
C SER A 120 -6.32 -43.62 26.02
N GLU A 121 -6.96 -42.46 26.16
CA GLU A 121 -8.14 -42.28 27.02
C GLU A 121 -9.35 -43.08 26.51
N VAL A 122 -9.55 -43.13 25.19
CA VAL A 122 -10.62 -43.94 24.56
C VAL A 122 -10.36 -45.44 24.72
N GLU A 123 -9.11 -45.89 24.56
CA GLU A 123 -8.71 -47.30 24.77
C GLU A 123 -8.86 -47.72 26.24
N ALA A 124 -8.47 -46.85 27.19
CA ALA A 124 -8.65 -47.10 28.62
C ALA A 124 -10.14 -47.18 29.03
N LEU A 125 -10.99 -46.32 28.46
CA LEU A 125 -12.44 -46.37 28.64
C LEU A 125 -13.06 -47.63 28.01
N ALA A 126 -12.48 -48.14 26.91
CA ALA A 126 -12.97 -49.35 26.25
C ALA A 126 -12.68 -50.64 27.04
N LEU A 127 -11.63 -50.67 27.88
CA LEU A 127 -11.25 -51.85 28.67
C LEU A 127 -12.02 -52.02 29.99
N GLN A 128 -12.75 -51.00 30.44
CA GLN A 128 -13.30 -50.97 31.81
C GLN A 128 -14.77 -51.41 31.93
N ASP A 129 -15.44 -51.73 30.83
CA ASP A 129 -16.87 -52.09 30.83
C ASP A 129 -17.14 -53.03 29.66
N GLU A 130 -17.35 -54.33 29.87
CA GLU A 130 -17.52 -55.30 28.76
C GLU A 130 -18.97 -55.76 28.53
N THR A 131 -19.96 -55.25 29.27
CA THR A 131 -21.38 -55.62 29.02
C THR A 131 -22.38 -54.46 28.98
N GLU A 132 -22.06 -53.26 29.47
CA GLU A 132 -22.89 -52.03 29.30
C GLU A 132 -22.41 -51.11 28.15
N ASN A 133 -21.38 -51.53 27.40
CA ASN A 133 -20.53 -50.63 26.60
C ASN A 133 -20.98 -50.41 25.15
N GLU A 134 -21.80 -51.29 24.57
CA GLU A 134 -22.28 -51.12 23.18
C GLU A 134 -23.31 -49.99 23.03
N GLU A 135 -24.32 -49.91 23.90
CA GLU A 135 -25.31 -48.82 23.86
C GLU A 135 -24.69 -47.47 24.22
N LYS A 136 -23.80 -47.44 25.23
CA LYS A 136 -23.03 -46.23 25.60
C LYS A 136 -22.09 -45.81 24.46
N LYS A 137 -21.42 -46.75 23.77
CA LYS A 137 -20.60 -46.45 22.57
C LYS A 137 -21.44 -45.89 21.42
N GLN A 138 -22.62 -46.45 21.15
CA GLN A 138 -23.51 -45.93 20.11
C GLN A 138 -23.99 -44.51 20.43
N MET A 139 -24.39 -44.25 21.69
CA MET A 139 -24.75 -42.90 22.14
C MET A 139 -23.58 -41.92 22.09
N LEU A 140 -22.37 -42.34 22.49
CA LEU A 140 -21.18 -41.47 22.41
C LEU A 140 -20.83 -41.17 20.96
N LYS A 141 -20.94 -42.16 20.07
CA LYS A 141 -20.68 -42.00 18.64
C LYS A 141 -21.69 -41.06 17.99
N GLN A 142 -22.98 -41.20 18.31
CA GLN A 142 -24.03 -40.24 17.89
C GLN A 142 -23.74 -38.83 18.41
N LYS A 143 -23.44 -38.66 19.70
CA LYS A 143 -23.06 -37.35 20.25
C LYS A 143 -21.84 -36.75 19.56
N MET A 144 -20.84 -37.57 19.25
CA MET A 144 -19.65 -37.10 18.56
C MET A 144 -19.95 -36.71 17.10
N GLU A 145 -20.83 -37.45 16.42
CA GLU A 145 -21.34 -37.09 15.08
C GLU A 145 -22.14 -35.80 15.10
N GLU A 146 -23.05 -35.63 16.06
CA GLU A 146 -23.83 -34.40 16.25
C GLU A 146 -22.91 -33.20 16.53
N GLU A 147 -21.89 -33.36 17.39
CA GLU A 147 -20.94 -32.29 17.68
C GLU A 147 -20.08 -31.95 16.46
N GLN A 148 -19.68 -32.95 15.68
CA GLN A 148 -18.97 -32.74 14.41
C GLN A 148 -19.86 -32.03 13.38
N GLU A 149 -21.15 -32.38 13.31
CA GLU A 149 -22.11 -31.73 12.43
C GLU A 149 -22.36 -30.27 12.85
N GLN A 150 -22.52 -30.00 14.15
CA GLN A 150 -22.60 -28.64 14.68
C GLN A 150 -21.33 -27.84 14.38
N LYS A 151 -20.14 -28.43 14.52
CA LYS A 151 -18.88 -27.78 14.13
C LYS A 151 -18.83 -27.49 12.62
N ARG A 152 -19.30 -28.41 11.77
CA ARG A 152 -19.38 -28.19 10.31
C ARG A 152 -20.35 -27.06 9.96
N LEU A 153 -21.52 -27.01 10.60
CA LEU A 153 -22.50 -25.94 10.43
C LEU A 153 -21.96 -24.59 10.91
N ALA A 154 -21.28 -24.55 12.06
CA ALA A 154 -20.64 -23.34 12.58
C ALA A 154 -19.53 -22.83 11.63
N VAL A 155 -18.70 -23.73 11.09
CA VAL A 155 -17.69 -23.36 10.09
C VAL A 155 -18.32 -22.84 8.80
N LYS A 156 -19.43 -23.44 8.35
CA LYS A 156 -20.17 -22.99 7.17
C LYS A 156 -20.77 -21.59 7.40
N ALA A 157 -21.44 -21.38 8.53
CA ALA A 157 -21.99 -20.09 8.91
C ALA A 157 -20.91 -19.01 9.02
N TRP A 158 -19.75 -19.35 9.62
CA TRP A 158 -18.61 -18.43 9.71
C TRP A 158 -18.04 -18.06 8.32
N LYS A 159 -17.96 -19.02 7.40
CA LYS A 159 -17.53 -18.77 6.02
C LYS A 159 -18.52 -17.85 5.29
N GLU A 160 -19.81 -18.09 5.43
CA GLU A 160 -20.86 -17.26 4.82
C GLU A 160 -20.86 -15.83 5.40
N GLU A 161 -20.72 -15.67 6.72
CA GLU A 161 -20.62 -14.36 7.36
C GLU A 161 -19.35 -13.60 6.91
N LYS A 162 -18.21 -14.30 6.82
CA LYS A 162 -16.96 -13.72 6.33
C LYS A 162 -17.08 -13.28 4.87
N GLN A 163 -17.72 -14.08 4.03
CA GLN A 163 -17.99 -13.75 2.65
C GLN A 163 -18.90 -12.51 2.55
N ARG A 164 -19.98 -12.47 3.33
CA ARG A 164 -20.89 -11.33 3.39
C ARG A 164 -20.18 -10.04 3.83
N LYS A 165 -19.27 -10.11 4.80
CA LYS A 165 -18.44 -8.95 5.21
C LYS A 165 -17.51 -8.49 4.10
N LEU A 166 -16.90 -9.41 3.37
CA LEU A 166 -16.05 -9.09 2.20
C LEU A 166 -16.84 -8.41 1.10
N ASP A 167 -18.05 -8.90 0.80
CA ASP A 167 -18.90 -8.34 -0.25
C ASP A 167 -19.41 -6.95 0.14
N LEU A 168 -19.81 -6.73 1.40
CA LEU A 168 -20.14 -5.40 1.93
C LEU A 168 -18.95 -4.43 1.87
N GLN A 169 -17.73 -4.89 2.15
CA GLN A 169 -16.53 -4.04 2.03
C GLN A 169 -16.23 -3.69 0.57
N LYS A 170 -16.38 -4.65 -0.36
CA LYS A 170 -16.22 -4.40 -1.79
C LYS A 170 -17.25 -3.40 -2.30
N GLU A 171 -18.50 -3.53 -1.90
CA GLU A 171 -19.57 -2.61 -2.27
C GLU A 171 -19.31 -1.19 -1.74
N LYS A 172 -18.94 -1.05 -0.47
CA LYS A 172 -18.54 0.25 0.10
C LYS A 172 -17.37 0.87 -0.64
N LYS A 173 -16.35 0.07 -0.99
CA LYS A 173 -15.21 0.55 -1.76
C LYS A 173 -15.63 1.01 -3.16
N ALA A 174 -16.49 0.23 -3.84
CA ALA A 174 -17.01 0.60 -5.15
C ALA A 174 -17.82 1.91 -5.11
N GLN A 175 -18.61 2.13 -4.06
CA GLN A 175 -19.33 3.39 -3.85
C GLN A 175 -18.39 4.58 -3.64
N LEU A 176 -17.33 4.41 -2.84
CA LEU A 176 -16.32 5.46 -2.65
C LEU A 176 -15.56 5.77 -3.95
N ASP A 177 -15.18 4.74 -4.70
CA ASP A 177 -14.50 4.90 -6.00
C ASP A 177 -15.41 5.62 -7.02
N TYR A 178 -16.72 5.31 -7.02
CA TYR A 178 -17.70 5.99 -7.87
C TYR A 178 -17.85 7.47 -7.48
N ALA A 179 -18.03 7.76 -6.19
CA ALA A 179 -18.14 9.13 -5.69
C ALA A 179 -16.87 9.95 -5.95
N GLN A 180 -15.70 9.32 -5.87
CA GLN A 180 -14.43 9.97 -6.20
C GLN A 180 -14.31 10.30 -7.69
N LYS A 181 -14.69 9.37 -8.57
CA LYS A 181 -14.74 9.62 -10.02
C LYS A 181 -15.72 10.73 -10.37
N GLU A 182 -16.88 10.78 -9.71
CA GLU A 182 -17.86 11.84 -9.94
C GLU A 182 -17.31 13.21 -9.54
N LYS A 183 -16.63 13.32 -8.38
CA LYS A 183 -15.93 14.54 -7.98
C LYS A 183 -14.85 14.96 -8.99
N GLU A 184 -14.05 14.02 -9.47
CA GLU A 184 -13.02 14.29 -10.47
C GLU A 184 -13.61 14.84 -11.79
N ILE A 185 -14.75 14.29 -12.22
CA ILE A 185 -15.47 14.77 -13.41
C ILE A 185 -15.98 16.20 -13.19
N GLN A 186 -16.57 16.47 -12.02
CA GLN A 186 -17.05 17.81 -11.66
C GLN A 186 -15.92 18.84 -11.58
N GLU A 187 -14.79 18.49 -10.96
CA GLU A 187 -13.59 19.34 -10.90
C GLU A 187 -13.03 19.63 -12.29
N ARG A 188 -12.95 18.62 -13.16
CA ARG A 188 -12.52 18.81 -14.56
C ARG A 188 -13.47 19.72 -15.33
N ALA A 189 -14.78 19.58 -15.12
CA ALA A 189 -15.77 20.44 -15.75
C ALA A 189 -15.67 21.89 -15.24
N ALA A 190 -15.49 22.08 -13.93
CA ALA A 190 -15.29 23.40 -13.33
C ALA A 190 -14.00 24.07 -13.82
N ALA A 191 -12.90 23.31 -13.91
CA ALA A 191 -11.63 23.80 -14.44
C ALA A 191 -11.74 24.21 -15.92
N ARG A 192 -12.50 23.47 -16.74
CA ARG A 192 -12.80 23.87 -18.14
C ARG A 192 -13.56 25.20 -18.19
N ARG A 193 -14.63 25.35 -17.39
CA ARG A 193 -15.40 26.61 -17.31
C ARG A 193 -14.54 27.79 -16.89
N GLN A 194 -13.67 27.61 -15.88
CA GLN A 194 -12.74 28.67 -15.47
C GLN A 194 -11.77 29.06 -16.58
N ARG A 195 -11.23 28.08 -17.32
CA ARG A 195 -10.34 28.37 -18.47
C ARG A 195 -11.07 29.12 -19.58
N GLU A 196 -12.30 28.76 -19.88
CA GLU A 196 -13.16 29.46 -20.86
C GLU A 196 -13.42 30.91 -20.43
N GLN A 197 -13.74 31.14 -19.15
CA GLN A 197 -13.93 32.49 -18.61
C GLN A 197 -12.66 33.33 -18.70
N VAL A 198 -11.49 32.77 -18.34
CA VAL A 198 -10.20 33.47 -18.46
C VAL A 198 -9.87 33.78 -19.91
N ALA A 199 -10.14 32.85 -20.84
CA ALA A 199 -9.92 33.08 -22.27
C ALA A 199 -10.84 34.20 -22.81
N ALA A 200 -12.12 34.19 -22.44
CA ALA A 200 -13.08 35.22 -22.82
C ALA A 200 -12.65 36.61 -22.30
N PHE A 201 -12.24 36.68 -21.03
CA PHE A 201 -11.75 37.93 -20.43
C PHE A 201 -10.48 38.45 -21.12
N ARG A 202 -9.54 37.57 -21.49
CA ARG A 202 -8.34 37.97 -22.25
C ARG A 202 -8.70 38.54 -23.61
N LEU A 203 -9.62 37.90 -24.33
CA LEU A 203 -10.09 38.37 -25.64
C LEU A 203 -10.79 39.73 -25.54
N GLU A 204 -11.62 39.93 -24.52
CA GLU A 204 -12.27 41.22 -24.27
C GLU A 204 -11.25 42.33 -23.99
N LYS A 205 -10.23 42.04 -23.16
CA LYS A 205 -9.15 42.98 -22.85
C LYS A 205 -8.31 43.33 -24.08
N GLU A 206 -8.07 42.38 -24.99
CA GLU A 206 -7.40 42.67 -26.27
C GLU A 206 -8.24 43.58 -27.15
N ARG A 207 -9.55 43.32 -27.30
CA ARG A 207 -10.48 44.19 -28.04
C ARG A 207 -10.53 45.60 -27.45
N GLU A 208 -10.51 45.74 -26.13
CA GLU A 208 -10.47 47.05 -25.47
C GLU A 208 -9.18 47.81 -25.79
N ARG A 209 -8.03 47.13 -25.78
CA ARG A 209 -6.73 47.71 -26.18
C ARG A 209 -6.74 48.14 -27.65
N GLU A 210 -7.29 47.34 -28.54
CA GLU A 210 -7.43 47.68 -29.97
C GLU A 210 -8.31 48.94 -30.15
N ARG A 211 -9.45 49.02 -29.46
CA ARG A 211 -10.31 50.21 -29.48
C ARG A 211 -9.60 51.44 -28.94
N ALA A 212 -8.88 51.32 -27.83
CA ALA A 212 -8.10 52.41 -27.26
C ALA A 212 -6.97 52.88 -28.20
N ALA A 213 -6.29 51.94 -28.87
CA ALA A 213 -5.27 52.25 -29.86
C ALA A 213 -5.86 52.97 -31.09
N ALA A 214 -7.00 52.49 -31.62
CA ALA A 214 -7.69 53.12 -32.73
C ALA A 214 -8.17 54.55 -32.37
N ALA A 215 -8.72 54.73 -31.15
CA ALA A 215 -9.12 56.05 -30.66
C ALA A 215 -7.93 57.01 -30.57
N ARG A 216 -6.77 56.55 -30.08
CA ARG A 216 -5.53 57.35 -30.06
C ARG A 216 -5.09 57.76 -31.46
N GLN A 217 -5.08 56.83 -32.41
CA GLN A 217 -4.72 57.13 -33.80
C GLN A 217 -5.63 58.20 -34.42
N LEU A 218 -6.94 58.17 -34.13
CA LEU A 218 -7.87 59.21 -34.58
C LEU A 218 -7.57 60.57 -33.96
N LEU A 219 -7.26 60.62 -32.66
CA LEU A 219 -6.87 61.85 -31.97
C LEU A 219 -5.55 62.40 -32.51
N ASP A 220 -4.54 61.54 -32.71
CA ASP A 220 -3.25 61.92 -33.28
C ASP A 220 -3.41 62.46 -34.70
N ARG A 221 -4.27 61.83 -35.52
CA ARG A 221 -4.59 62.30 -36.87
C ARG A 221 -5.32 63.65 -36.85
N ALA A 222 -6.25 63.85 -35.92
CA ALA A 222 -6.94 65.12 -35.75
C ALA A 222 -5.97 66.23 -35.31
N ARG A 223 -5.04 65.93 -34.41
CA ARG A 223 -3.98 66.85 -33.98
C ARG A 223 -3.04 67.21 -35.12
N ALA A 224 -2.57 66.22 -35.88
CA ALA A 224 -1.74 66.46 -37.05
C ALA A 224 -2.44 67.25 -38.17
N ALA A 225 -3.77 67.16 -38.28
CA ALA A 225 -4.56 67.98 -39.18
C ALA A 225 -4.70 69.44 -38.70
N ALA A 226 -4.78 69.66 -37.38
CA ALA A 226 -4.83 70.99 -36.78
C ALA A 226 -3.47 71.72 -36.83
N ASP A 227 -2.37 70.98 -36.69
CA ASP A 227 -1.00 71.53 -36.78
C ASP A 227 -0.51 71.69 -38.23
N ARG A 228 -1.33 71.33 -39.23
CA ARG A 228 -0.99 71.51 -40.65
C ARG A 228 -1.09 73.00 -40.99
N PRO A 229 0.01 73.70 -41.29
CA PRO A 229 -0.05 75.12 -41.64
C PRO A 229 -0.93 75.31 -42.89
N ALA A 230 -1.71 76.38 -42.89
CA ALA A 230 -2.57 76.77 -44.01
C ALA A 230 -1.75 77.27 -45.22
N GLU A 231 -0.80 76.46 -45.73
CA GLU A 231 -0.16 76.70 -47.01
C GLU A 231 -1.12 76.28 -48.12
N GLY A 232 -2.04 77.18 -48.48
CA GLY A 232 -2.99 76.93 -49.56
C GLY A 232 -4.10 77.95 -49.76
N ALA A 233 -4.15 79.05 -49.01
CA ALA A 233 -5.14 80.11 -49.21
C ALA A 233 -4.60 81.35 -49.97
N ALA A 234 -3.46 81.25 -50.66
CA ALA A 234 -2.83 82.36 -51.39
C ALA A 234 -2.53 82.09 -52.87
N ALA A 235 -3.25 81.15 -53.52
CA ALA A 235 -3.08 80.86 -54.95
C ALA A 235 -4.42 80.82 -55.71
N ALA A 236 -5.28 81.81 -55.50
CA ALA A 236 -6.51 82.00 -56.28
C ALA A 236 -6.76 83.49 -56.57
N ALA A 237 -5.79 84.17 -57.19
CA ALA A 237 -5.98 85.52 -57.74
C ALA A 237 -5.04 85.79 -58.92
N ALA A 238 -5.16 85.03 -60.01
CA ALA A 238 -4.56 85.38 -61.30
C ALA A 238 -5.28 84.65 -62.44
N ARG A 239 -6.46 85.14 -62.85
CA ARG A 239 -7.05 84.85 -64.15
C ARG A 239 -7.21 86.17 -64.91
N PRO A 240 -6.47 86.41 -66.00
CA PRO A 240 -6.71 87.57 -66.86
C PRO A 240 -7.92 87.30 -67.79
N PRO A 241 -8.76 88.31 -68.09
CA PRO A 241 -9.87 88.18 -69.02
C PRO A 241 -9.42 88.31 -70.49
N PRO A 242 -10.11 87.70 -71.45
CA PRO A 242 -10.15 88.16 -72.84
C PRO A 242 -11.11 89.34 -73.03
#